data_AF-A0A1B8DVC9-F1
#
_entry.id   AF-A0A1B8DVC9-F1
#
_cell.length_a   1.000
_cell.length_b   1.000
_cell.length_c   1.000
_cell.angle_alpha   90.00
_cell.angle_beta   90.00
_cell.angle_gamma   90.00
#
_symmetry.space_group_name_H-M   'P 1'
#
loop_
_entity.id
_entity.type
_entity.pdbx_description
1 polymer ?
#
loop_
_entity_poly.entity_id
_entity_poly.type
_entity_poly.pdbx_seq_one_letter_code
_entity_poly.pdbx_strand_id
1 'polypeptide(L)'
;MDTCDAAWVACTYTNAARNPIQVGSNKSIVGSGSSGVIKGRGLRLINGASNVIIQNIHITDVNPQYVWGGDAITLDGTDKVWIDHCKFSLISRQMIVSGWGAAGHVTISNNDFDGASSCASGRATHMGTDQNNAQIIFHGVNNYFKDIGGHAFDIDVSTSVLLEGNYFDAISTPITTDSLTKSNLYSVVLSTMRVAALLAWATSI
;
A
#
# COMPACT_ATOMS: atom_id res chain seq x y z
N MET A 1 26.81 -11.60 -0.89
CA MET A 1 26.28 -12.39 -2.01
C MET A 1 25.15 -13.20 -1.41
N ASP A 2 23.90 -12.83 -1.67
CA ASP A 2 22.76 -13.64 -1.22
C ASP A 2 22.75 -14.94 -2.02
N THR A 3 23.19 -16.02 -1.39
CA THR A 3 23.09 -17.37 -1.93
C THR A 3 21.68 -17.88 -1.66
N CYS A 4 20.79 -17.70 -2.63
CA CYS A 4 19.54 -18.44 -2.65
C CYS A 4 19.84 -19.85 -3.17
N ASP A 5 19.88 -20.82 -2.27
CA ASP A 5 19.87 -22.24 -2.61
C ASP A 5 18.46 -22.59 -3.15
N ALA A 6 18.19 -22.23 -4.40
CA ALA A 6 16.86 -22.36 -4.98
C ALA A 6 16.58 -23.82 -5.35
N ALA A 7 15.94 -24.56 -4.45
CA ALA A 7 15.21 -25.76 -4.82
C ALA A 7 13.99 -25.35 -5.66
N TRP A 8 13.93 -25.81 -6.91
CA TRP A 8 12.76 -25.61 -7.76
C TRP A 8 11.58 -26.40 -7.20
N VAL A 9 10.54 -25.69 -6.78
CA VAL A 9 9.28 -26.29 -6.31
C VAL A 9 8.22 -26.13 -7.39
N ALA A 10 7.52 -27.22 -7.72
CA ALA A 10 6.39 -27.16 -8.63
C ALA A 10 5.23 -26.39 -7.97
N CYS A 11 4.70 -25.38 -8.66
CA CYS A 11 3.60 -24.54 -8.17
C CYS A 11 2.35 -24.77 -9.03
N THR A 12 1.18 -24.91 -8.39
CA THR A 12 -0.12 -24.96 -9.08
C THR A 12 -0.93 -23.74 -8.67
N TYR A 13 -1.11 -22.79 -9.59
CA TYR A 13 -1.74 -21.50 -9.31
C TYR A 13 -2.87 -21.18 -10.30
N THR A 14 -3.76 -20.27 -9.91
CA THR A 14 -4.86 -19.83 -10.76
C THR A 14 -4.34 -18.77 -11.75
N ASN A 15 -4.50 -19.02 -13.06
CA ASN A 15 -4.08 -18.08 -14.10
C ASN A 15 -4.87 -16.75 -14.06
N ALA A 16 -6.13 -16.78 -13.60
CA ALA A 16 -6.97 -15.59 -13.52
C ALA A 16 -6.34 -14.48 -12.66
N ALA A 17 -5.69 -14.84 -11.56
CA ALA A 17 -5.02 -13.91 -10.64
C ALA A 17 -3.81 -13.20 -11.26
N ARG A 18 -3.13 -13.82 -12.23
CA ARG A 18 -2.04 -13.19 -13.00
C ARG A 18 -2.51 -12.34 -14.18
N ASN A 19 -3.81 -12.35 -14.47
CA ASN A 19 -4.39 -11.59 -15.57
C ASN A 19 -5.49 -10.66 -15.03
N PRO A 20 -5.12 -9.53 -14.41
CA PRO A 20 -6.05 -8.61 -13.75
C PRO A 20 -7.07 -7.99 -14.72
N ILE A 21 -8.21 -7.55 -14.20
CA ILE A 21 -9.26 -6.87 -14.99
C ILE A 21 -8.76 -5.48 -15.35
N GLN A 22 -8.70 -5.16 -16.64
CA GLN A 22 -8.36 -3.82 -17.08
C GLN A 22 -9.52 -2.85 -16.82
N VAL A 23 -9.24 -1.75 -16.13
CA VAL A 23 -10.20 -0.67 -15.87
C VAL A 23 -9.80 0.54 -16.70
N GLY A 24 -10.70 0.98 -17.58
CA GLY A 24 -10.51 2.18 -18.40
C GLY A 24 -10.93 3.46 -17.68
N SER A 25 -10.76 4.60 -18.35
CA SER A 25 -11.10 5.92 -17.81
C SER A 25 -12.60 6.11 -17.55
N ASN A 26 -12.93 7.06 -16.67
CA ASN A 26 -14.32 7.47 -16.34
C ASN A 26 -15.15 6.28 -15.87
N LYS A 27 -14.71 5.67 -14.76
CA LYS A 27 -15.38 4.51 -14.14
C LYS A 27 -15.56 4.73 -12.66
N SER A 28 -16.68 4.26 -12.13
CA SER A 28 -16.93 4.15 -10.71
C SER A 28 -17.32 2.71 -10.42
N ILE A 29 -16.45 1.98 -9.73
CA ILE A 29 -16.69 0.61 -9.28
C ILE A 29 -17.08 0.71 -7.81
N VAL A 30 -18.36 0.50 -7.51
CA VAL A 30 -18.91 0.71 -6.17
C VAL A 30 -19.61 -0.56 -5.72
N GLY A 31 -19.21 -1.11 -4.57
CA GLY A 31 -19.91 -2.23 -3.96
C GLY A 31 -21.18 -1.81 -3.23
N SER A 32 -22.17 -2.70 -3.22
CA SER A 32 -23.43 -2.52 -2.50
C SER A 32 -23.37 -3.17 -1.12
N GLY A 33 -23.60 -2.40 -0.06
CA GLY A 33 -23.53 -2.87 1.31
C GLY A 33 -22.19 -3.57 1.58
N SER A 34 -22.25 -4.80 2.10
CA SER A 34 -21.07 -5.65 2.34
C SER A 34 -20.87 -6.75 1.29
N SER A 35 -21.53 -6.65 0.13
CA SER A 35 -21.58 -7.74 -0.86
C SER A 35 -20.62 -7.55 -2.05
N GLY A 36 -19.99 -6.39 -2.19
CA GLY A 36 -19.05 -6.12 -3.28
C GLY A 36 -17.74 -6.86 -3.08
N VAL A 37 -17.56 -8.02 -3.75
CA VAL A 37 -16.35 -8.83 -3.64
C VAL A 37 -15.79 -9.20 -5.02
N ILE A 38 -14.49 -8.99 -5.22
CA ILE A 38 -13.72 -9.51 -6.35
C ILE A 38 -12.75 -10.56 -5.80
N LYS A 39 -12.97 -11.82 -6.17
CA LYS A 39 -12.19 -12.96 -5.68
C LYS A 39 -11.34 -13.56 -6.78
N GLY A 40 -10.08 -13.86 -6.49
CA GLY A 40 -9.18 -14.58 -7.41
C GLY A 40 -8.59 -13.76 -8.55
N ARG A 41 -8.81 -12.43 -8.57
CA ARG A 41 -8.29 -11.52 -9.58
C ARG A 41 -8.22 -10.08 -9.05
N GLY A 42 -7.21 -9.32 -9.50
CA GLY A 42 -7.08 -7.89 -9.21
C GLY A 42 -7.62 -6.98 -10.32
N LEU A 43 -7.44 -5.67 -10.13
CA LEU A 43 -7.75 -4.60 -11.07
C LEU A 43 -6.44 -3.98 -11.59
N ARG A 44 -6.40 -3.60 -12.86
CA ARG A 44 -5.25 -2.94 -13.47
C ARG A 44 -5.69 -1.73 -14.29
N LEU A 45 -5.21 -0.55 -13.89
CA LEU A 45 -5.40 0.70 -14.61
C LEU A 45 -4.08 0.98 -15.33
N ILE A 46 -4.14 1.07 -16.66
CA ILE A 46 -2.99 1.23 -17.55
C ILE A 46 -3.34 2.15 -18.72
N ASN A 47 -2.34 2.48 -19.55
CA ASN A 47 -2.52 3.14 -20.84
C ASN A 47 -3.21 4.51 -20.72
N GLY A 48 -2.87 5.29 -19.69
CA GLY A 48 -3.45 6.61 -19.47
C GLY A 48 -4.86 6.58 -18.86
N ALA A 49 -5.28 5.45 -18.28
CA ALA A 49 -6.56 5.38 -17.57
C ALA A 49 -6.63 6.47 -16.49
N SER A 50 -7.73 7.23 -16.49
CA SER A 50 -7.90 8.37 -15.60
C SER A 50 -9.34 8.59 -15.19
N ASN A 51 -9.56 9.28 -14.06
CA ASN A 51 -10.87 9.55 -13.49
C ASN A 51 -11.60 8.25 -13.14
N VAL A 52 -11.03 7.52 -12.17
CA VAL A 52 -11.54 6.23 -11.71
C VAL A 52 -11.77 6.25 -10.20
N ILE A 53 -12.94 5.79 -9.77
CA ILE A 53 -13.30 5.56 -8.38
C ILE A 53 -13.44 4.06 -8.15
N ILE A 54 -12.81 3.54 -7.12
CA ILE A 54 -12.95 2.16 -6.62
C ILE A 54 -13.36 2.27 -5.17
N GLN A 55 -14.61 1.94 -4.86
CA GLN A 55 -15.20 2.19 -3.54
C GLN A 55 -15.97 1.00 -2.99
N ASN A 56 -15.82 0.75 -1.68
CA ASN A 56 -16.63 -0.20 -0.93
C ASN A 56 -16.62 -1.63 -1.53
N ILE A 57 -15.44 -2.11 -1.94
CA ILE A 57 -15.27 -3.48 -2.42
C ILE A 57 -14.19 -4.23 -1.63
N HIS A 58 -14.30 -5.55 -1.59
CA HIS A 58 -13.28 -6.44 -1.05
C HIS A 58 -12.57 -7.17 -2.19
N ILE A 59 -11.26 -7.00 -2.32
CA ILE A 59 -10.43 -7.80 -3.26
C ILE A 59 -9.68 -8.86 -2.45
N THR A 60 -9.84 -10.13 -2.83
CA THR A 60 -9.28 -11.25 -2.04
C THR A 60 -8.95 -12.52 -2.83
N ASP A 61 -8.28 -13.46 -2.16
CA ASP A 61 -7.85 -14.77 -2.64
C ASP A 61 -7.09 -14.72 -3.97
N VAL A 62 -6.19 -13.75 -4.11
CA VAL A 62 -5.36 -13.60 -5.31
C VAL A 62 -4.08 -14.42 -5.10
N ASN A 63 -4.15 -15.73 -5.37
CA ASN A 63 -3.05 -16.71 -5.24
C ASN A 63 -2.17 -16.50 -3.97
N PRO A 64 -2.75 -16.42 -2.75
CA PRO A 64 -2.03 -15.99 -1.54
C PRO A 64 -0.74 -16.78 -1.24
N GLN A 65 -0.64 -18.02 -1.68
CA GLN A 65 0.47 -18.92 -1.42
C GLN A 65 1.71 -18.73 -2.31
N TYR A 66 1.66 -17.85 -3.31
CA TYR A 66 2.76 -17.71 -4.28
C TYR A 66 3.13 -16.25 -4.51
N VAL A 67 4.30 -15.81 -4.04
CA VAL A 67 4.86 -14.52 -4.48
C VAL A 67 4.87 -14.47 -6.01
N TRP A 68 4.44 -13.35 -6.60
CA TRP A 68 4.17 -13.17 -8.04
C TRP A 68 2.89 -13.86 -8.57
N GLY A 69 2.02 -14.33 -7.68
CA GLY A 69 0.72 -14.93 -8.00
C GLY A 69 -0.33 -13.93 -8.50
N GLY A 70 -0.13 -12.63 -8.25
CA GLY A 70 -1.01 -11.52 -8.64
C GLY A 70 -1.06 -10.40 -7.60
N ASP A 71 -1.39 -9.19 -8.05
CA ASP A 71 -1.60 -8.01 -7.21
C ASP A 71 -3.10 -7.65 -7.18
N ALA A 72 -3.56 -6.95 -6.14
CA ALA A 72 -4.97 -6.57 -6.04
C ALA A 72 -5.31 -5.32 -6.87
N ILE A 73 -4.54 -4.23 -6.78
CA ILE A 73 -4.70 -3.04 -7.65
C ILE A 73 -3.34 -2.63 -8.21
N THR A 74 -3.25 -2.53 -9.54
CA THR A 74 -2.07 -2.00 -10.25
C THR A 74 -2.41 -0.68 -10.94
N LEU A 75 -1.62 0.37 -10.67
CA LEU A 75 -1.73 1.71 -11.25
C LEU A 75 -0.48 2.01 -12.07
N ASP A 76 -0.54 1.94 -13.39
CA ASP A 76 0.67 1.98 -14.23
C ASP A 76 0.46 2.90 -15.44
N GLY A 77 0.89 4.17 -15.29
CA GLY A 77 0.59 5.23 -16.25
C GLY A 77 -0.87 5.70 -16.16
N THR A 78 -1.26 6.23 -15.01
CA THR A 78 -2.65 6.58 -14.66
C THR A 78 -2.73 7.92 -13.92
N ASP A 79 -3.90 8.54 -13.87
CA ASP A 79 -4.09 9.80 -13.15
C ASP A 79 -5.51 9.93 -12.56
N LYS A 80 -5.69 10.65 -11.45
CA LYS A 80 -7.00 10.88 -10.79
C LYS A 80 -7.73 9.58 -10.45
N VAL A 81 -7.12 8.81 -9.54
CA VAL A 81 -7.69 7.56 -9.04
C VAL A 81 -8.01 7.70 -7.56
N TRP A 82 -9.21 7.33 -7.16
CA TRP A 82 -9.63 7.31 -5.75
C TRP A 82 -9.99 5.88 -5.35
N ILE A 83 -9.29 5.36 -4.34
CA ILE A 83 -9.50 4.03 -3.75
C ILE A 83 -9.99 4.24 -2.32
N ASP A 84 -11.25 3.94 -2.05
CA ASP A 84 -11.92 4.31 -0.81
C ASP A 84 -12.74 3.17 -0.19
N HIS A 85 -12.73 3.03 1.14
CA HIS A 85 -13.54 2.03 1.84
C HIS A 85 -13.38 0.60 1.30
N CYS A 86 -12.22 0.27 0.72
CA CYS A 86 -11.96 -1.06 0.20
C CYS A 86 -11.28 -1.93 1.26
N LYS A 87 -11.51 -3.24 1.18
CA LYS A 87 -10.77 -4.23 1.93
C LYS A 87 -9.85 -5.02 1.01
N PHE A 88 -8.65 -5.32 1.47
CA PHE A 88 -7.67 -6.17 0.78
C PHE A 88 -7.20 -7.26 1.73
N SER A 89 -7.29 -8.53 1.32
CA SER A 89 -6.79 -9.65 2.13
C SER A 89 -6.39 -10.83 1.25
N LEU A 90 -5.49 -11.69 1.74
CA LEU A 90 -5.07 -12.91 1.02
C LEU A 90 -4.58 -12.61 -0.42
N ILE A 91 -3.74 -11.58 -0.54
CA ILE A 91 -3.13 -11.14 -1.79
C ILE A 91 -1.68 -11.65 -1.85
N SER A 92 -1.29 -12.23 -2.98
CA SER A 92 0.01 -12.89 -3.09
C SER A 92 1.23 -11.99 -2.96
N ARG A 93 1.10 -10.72 -3.38
CA ARG A 93 2.21 -9.78 -3.47
C ARG A 93 1.77 -8.38 -3.04
N GLN A 94 1.38 -7.50 -3.98
CA GLN A 94 1.03 -6.12 -3.64
C GLN A 94 -0.49 -5.96 -3.53
N MET A 95 -0.96 -5.35 -2.44
CA MET A 95 -2.36 -4.93 -2.33
C MET A 95 -2.65 -3.74 -3.24
N ILE A 96 -1.74 -2.75 -3.26
CA ILE A 96 -1.75 -1.66 -4.23
C ILE A 96 -0.30 -1.46 -4.71
N VAL A 97 -0.11 -1.31 -6.01
CA VAL A 97 1.20 -1.05 -6.61
C VAL A 97 1.10 -0.01 -7.70
N SER A 98 1.96 1.00 -7.64
CA SER A 98 2.27 1.81 -8.82
C SER A 98 3.25 1.05 -9.70
N GLY A 99 2.93 0.87 -10.98
CA GLY A 99 3.81 0.24 -11.96
C GLY A 99 4.98 1.14 -12.36
N TRP A 100 5.50 0.92 -13.56
CA TRP A 100 6.65 1.67 -14.07
C TRP A 100 6.26 3.04 -14.65
N GLY A 101 5.02 3.18 -15.12
CA GLY A 101 4.44 4.46 -15.49
C GLY A 101 3.92 5.21 -14.27
N ALA A 102 3.97 6.54 -14.33
CA ALA A 102 3.51 7.40 -13.24
C ALA A 102 2.05 7.09 -12.83
N ALA A 103 1.84 6.92 -11.53
CA ALA A 103 0.52 7.03 -10.91
C ALA A 103 0.40 8.47 -10.41
N GLY A 104 -0.23 9.35 -11.21
CA GLY A 104 -0.21 10.80 -11.04
C GLY A 104 -0.85 11.28 -9.73
N HIS A 105 -2.15 11.55 -9.75
CA HIS A 105 -2.92 11.92 -8.56
C HIS A 105 -3.72 10.72 -8.07
N VAL A 106 -3.33 10.18 -6.90
CA VAL A 106 -3.99 9.04 -6.28
C VAL A 106 -4.35 9.39 -4.84
N THR A 107 -5.58 9.09 -4.45
CA THR A 107 -6.03 9.14 -3.05
C THR A 107 -6.41 7.74 -2.61
N ILE A 108 -5.84 7.29 -1.49
CA ILE A 108 -6.11 6.01 -0.85
C ILE A 108 -6.64 6.33 0.55
N SER A 109 -7.94 6.17 0.78
CA SER A 109 -8.60 6.59 2.02
C SER A 109 -9.49 5.50 2.61
N ASN A 110 -9.58 5.42 3.94
CA ASN A 110 -10.53 4.56 4.65
C ASN A 110 -10.46 3.06 4.27
N ASN A 111 -9.30 2.58 3.83
CA ASN A 111 -9.14 1.20 3.40
C ASN A 111 -8.67 0.29 4.54
N ASP A 112 -9.07 -0.98 4.50
CA ASP A 112 -8.61 -2.04 5.39
C ASP A 112 -7.60 -2.93 4.64
N PHE A 113 -6.34 -2.89 5.07
CA PHE A 113 -5.24 -3.70 4.52
C PHE A 113 -4.93 -4.85 5.48
N ASP A 114 -5.58 -5.99 5.27
CA ASP A 114 -5.44 -7.17 6.11
C ASP A 114 -4.29 -8.06 5.62
N GLY A 115 -3.14 -7.90 6.26
CA GLY A 115 -1.90 -8.65 5.97
C GLY A 115 -1.87 -10.07 6.54
N ALA A 116 -2.90 -10.51 7.27
CA ALA A 116 -2.89 -11.84 7.90
C ALA A 116 -2.93 -12.94 6.82
N SER A 117 -1.88 -13.75 6.76
CA SER A 117 -1.83 -14.91 5.87
C SER A 117 -0.91 -15.98 6.43
N SER A 118 -1.19 -17.24 6.10
CA SER A 118 -0.37 -18.39 6.50
C SER A 118 0.83 -18.64 5.57
N CYS A 119 0.95 -17.89 4.47
CA CYS A 119 1.82 -18.27 3.35
C CYS A 119 2.41 -17.11 2.53
N ALA A 120 1.98 -15.85 2.72
CA ALA A 120 2.61 -14.69 2.10
C ALA A 120 3.44 -13.90 3.12
N SER A 121 4.56 -13.31 2.68
CA SER A 121 5.21 -12.26 3.45
C SER A 121 4.43 -10.96 3.23
N GLY A 122 3.53 -10.64 4.16
CA GLY A 122 2.93 -9.31 4.22
C GLY A 122 4.04 -8.30 4.44
N ARG A 123 4.23 -7.36 3.50
CA ARG A 123 5.03 -6.16 3.71
C ARG A 123 4.07 -4.98 3.85
N ALA A 124 4.41 -4.06 4.76
CA ALA A 124 3.70 -2.81 4.88
C ALA A 124 4.13 -1.85 3.76
N THR A 125 4.09 -0.54 4.01
CA THR A 125 4.31 0.47 2.98
C THR A 125 5.77 0.54 2.57
N HIS A 126 6.06 0.25 1.30
CA HIS A 126 7.33 0.55 0.65
C HIS A 126 7.13 1.58 -0.46
N MET A 127 8.04 2.54 -0.59
CA MET A 127 8.02 3.57 -1.61
C MET A 127 9.43 4.01 -1.99
N GLY A 128 9.63 4.43 -3.24
CA GLY A 128 10.92 4.89 -3.73
C GLY A 128 11.52 3.98 -4.80
N THR A 129 12.34 4.57 -5.67
CA THR A 129 13.12 3.87 -6.69
C THR A 129 14.19 4.81 -7.25
N ASP A 130 15.34 4.26 -7.62
CA ASP A 130 16.40 4.95 -8.36
C ASP A 130 16.20 4.89 -9.89
N GLN A 131 15.08 4.30 -10.35
CA GLN A 131 14.79 4.08 -11.76
C GLN A 131 13.88 5.16 -12.34
N ASN A 132 13.93 5.31 -13.67
CA ASN A 132 13.02 6.13 -14.47
C ASN A 132 12.89 7.60 -14.06
N ASN A 133 13.88 8.14 -13.33
CA ASN A 133 13.85 9.50 -12.79
C ASN A 133 12.53 9.79 -12.04
N ALA A 134 12.07 8.80 -11.27
CA ALA A 134 10.82 8.89 -10.52
C ALA A 134 10.83 10.11 -9.59
N GLN A 135 9.67 10.70 -9.36
CA GLN A 135 9.47 11.70 -8.33
C GLN A 135 8.19 11.33 -7.58
N ILE A 136 8.36 10.90 -6.34
CA ILE A 136 7.26 10.43 -5.51
C ILE A 136 7.04 11.45 -4.40
N ILE A 137 5.82 11.96 -4.31
CA ILE A 137 5.35 12.78 -3.19
C ILE A 137 4.28 11.99 -2.47
N PHE A 138 4.51 11.70 -1.19
CA PHE A 138 3.58 10.92 -0.38
C PHE A 138 3.17 11.70 0.86
N HIS A 139 1.86 11.75 1.12
CA HIS A 139 1.30 12.30 2.34
C HIS A 139 0.56 11.20 3.09
N GLY A 140 1.17 10.73 4.18
CA GLY A 140 0.57 9.74 5.08
C GLY A 140 -0.03 10.45 6.27
N VAL A 141 -1.35 10.63 6.28
CA VAL A 141 -2.07 11.34 7.35
C VAL A 141 -3.15 10.48 8.01
N ASN A 142 -3.20 10.52 9.34
CA ASN A 142 -4.28 9.91 10.15
C ASN A 142 -4.53 8.42 9.89
N ASN A 143 -3.46 7.65 9.65
CA ASN A 143 -3.56 6.20 9.46
C ASN A 143 -3.34 5.45 10.78
N TYR A 144 -3.95 4.28 10.89
CA TYR A 144 -3.76 3.34 12.00
C TYR A 144 -2.99 2.12 11.50
N PHE A 145 -1.78 1.92 12.03
CA PHE A 145 -0.94 0.76 11.74
C PHE A 145 -0.92 -0.14 12.97
N LYS A 146 -1.20 -1.44 12.79
CA LYS A 146 -1.30 -2.40 13.89
C LYS A 146 -0.67 -3.74 13.55
N ASP A 147 0.00 -4.35 14.53
CA ASP A 147 0.46 -5.75 14.49
C ASP A 147 1.37 -6.07 13.28
N ILE A 148 2.17 -5.08 12.87
CA ILE A 148 3.08 -5.20 11.73
C ILE A 148 4.42 -5.78 12.21
N GLY A 149 4.71 -7.02 11.80
CA GLY A 149 6.04 -7.59 11.91
C GLY A 149 7.02 -6.90 10.95
N GLY A 150 8.24 -6.62 11.41
CA GLY A 150 9.23 -5.89 10.62
C GLY A 150 9.07 -4.38 10.76
N HIS A 151 8.69 -3.69 9.67
CA HIS A 151 8.56 -2.24 9.62
C HIS A 151 7.24 -1.78 8.97
N ALA A 152 6.74 -0.60 9.36
CA ALA A 152 5.52 -0.01 8.78
C ALA A 152 5.79 0.87 7.56
N PHE A 153 6.87 1.65 7.58
CA PHE A 153 7.33 2.44 6.44
C PHE A 153 8.79 2.12 6.10
N ASP A 154 9.00 1.81 4.82
CA ASP A 154 10.31 1.71 4.19
C ASP A 154 10.35 2.63 2.96
N ILE A 155 11.16 3.68 3.05
CA ILE A 155 11.15 4.81 2.13
C ILE A 155 12.53 4.93 1.52
N ASP A 156 12.60 4.80 0.20
CA ASP A 156 13.82 4.87 -0.57
C ASP A 156 13.96 6.22 -1.29
N VAL A 157 15.03 6.34 -2.07
CA VAL A 157 15.38 7.52 -2.86
C VAL A 157 14.25 7.98 -3.77
N SER A 158 14.37 9.23 -4.22
CA SER A 158 13.41 9.89 -5.12
C SER A 158 12.03 10.16 -4.49
N THR A 159 11.94 10.06 -3.17
CA THR A 159 10.69 10.22 -2.41
C THR A 159 10.76 11.40 -1.46
N SER A 160 9.72 12.24 -1.48
CA SER A 160 9.46 13.25 -0.45
C SER A 160 8.19 12.89 0.31
N VAL A 161 8.25 12.86 1.64
CA VAL A 161 7.20 12.27 2.48
C VAL A 161 6.85 13.21 3.63
N LEU A 162 5.56 13.43 3.84
CA LEU A 162 5.02 13.99 5.07
C LEU A 162 4.20 12.92 5.81
N LEU A 163 4.60 12.57 7.02
CA LEU A 163 3.89 11.66 7.92
C LEU A 163 3.40 12.40 9.17
N GLU A 164 2.08 12.53 9.33
CA GLU A 164 1.47 13.23 10.46
C GLU A 164 0.19 12.56 10.96
N GLY A 165 -0.09 12.65 12.27
CA GLY A 165 -1.31 12.10 12.86
C GLY A 165 -1.47 10.57 12.77
N ASN A 166 -0.45 9.84 12.31
CA ASN A 166 -0.48 8.38 12.24
C ASN A 166 -0.28 7.76 13.62
N TYR A 167 -1.01 6.68 13.91
CA TYR A 167 -0.89 5.92 15.15
C TYR A 167 -0.33 4.53 14.87
N PHE A 168 0.67 4.12 15.65
CA PHE A 168 1.35 2.83 15.52
C PHE A 168 1.13 2.01 16.79
N ASP A 169 0.45 0.89 16.64
CA ASP A 169 0.05 0.01 17.74
C ASP A 169 0.76 -1.34 17.59
N ALA A 170 1.53 -1.73 18.62
CA ALA A 170 2.33 -2.96 18.61
C ALA A 170 3.30 -3.08 17.40
N ILE A 171 3.95 -1.97 17.01
CA ILE A 171 4.94 -1.93 15.92
C ILE A 171 6.30 -1.54 16.47
N SER A 172 7.30 -2.41 16.27
CA SER A 172 8.67 -2.19 16.76
C SER A 172 9.47 -1.23 15.87
N THR A 173 9.19 -1.21 14.56
CA THR A 173 9.88 -0.34 13.60
C THR A 173 8.87 0.48 12.79
N PRO A 174 8.37 1.62 13.30
CA PRO A 174 7.45 2.45 12.54
C PRO A 174 8.04 2.92 11.20
N ILE A 175 9.33 3.28 11.18
CA ILE A 175 10.05 3.76 10.00
C ILE A 175 11.44 3.11 10.01
N THR A 176 11.91 2.58 8.87
CA THR A 176 13.27 2.00 8.78
C THR A 176 14.35 3.07 8.94
N THR A 177 15.52 2.72 9.50
CA THR A 177 16.64 3.66 9.67
C THR A 177 17.12 4.25 8.34
N ASP A 178 17.14 3.43 7.28
CA ASP A 178 17.52 3.85 5.93
C ASP A 178 16.59 4.94 5.38
N SER A 179 15.30 4.90 5.73
CA SER A 179 14.33 5.91 5.32
C SER A 179 14.71 7.31 5.79
N LEU A 180 15.40 7.42 6.92
CA LEU A 180 15.80 8.68 7.53
C LEU A 180 16.92 9.39 6.74
N THR A 181 17.62 8.68 5.86
CA THR A 181 18.78 9.22 5.13
C THR A 181 18.63 9.17 3.61
N LYS A 182 17.81 8.25 3.08
CA LYS A 182 17.61 8.08 1.64
C LYS A 182 16.53 8.99 1.05
N SER A 183 15.65 9.55 1.87
CA SER A 183 14.47 10.29 1.43
C SER A 183 14.37 11.67 2.07
N ASN A 184 13.54 12.54 1.49
CA ASN A 184 13.15 13.80 2.12
C ASN A 184 11.94 13.54 3.03
N LEU A 185 12.20 13.05 4.25
CA LEU A 185 11.17 12.68 5.21
C LEU A 185 10.92 13.78 6.24
N TYR A 186 9.66 14.24 6.30
CA TYR A 186 9.12 15.05 7.39
C TYR A 186 8.13 14.19 8.17
N SER A 187 8.40 13.93 9.43
CA SER A 187 7.61 13.00 10.23
C SER A 187 7.42 13.51 11.66
N VAL A 188 6.19 13.44 12.15
CA VAL A 188 5.82 13.70 13.55
C VAL A 188 5.68 12.39 14.34
N VAL A 189 6.19 11.28 13.80
CA VAL A 189 6.16 9.99 14.47
C VAL A 189 7.01 10.06 15.73
N LEU A 190 6.33 10.15 16.87
CA LEU A 190 6.93 10.17 18.20
C LEU A 190 7.68 8.86 18.41
N SER A 191 8.98 8.85 18.13
CA SER A 191 9.89 7.83 18.61
C SER A 191 9.86 7.90 20.14
N THR A 192 9.11 7.01 20.80
CA THR A 192 9.18 6.71 22.23
C THR A 192 9.79 7.83 23.09
N MET A 193 9.18 9.00 23.11
CA MET A 193 9.55 10.05 24.05
C MET A 193 8.59 9.92 25.22
N ARG A 194 9.10 9.39 26.34
CA ARG A 194 8.65 9.85 27.66
C ARG A 194 9.06 11.33 27.79
N VAL A 195 8.34 12.21 27.11
CA VAL A 195 8.31 13.62 27.44
C VAL A 195 6.87 13.87 27.82
N ALA A 196 6.69 14.27 29.08
CA ALA A 196 5.43 14.79 29.57
C ALA A 196 4.85 15.70 28.51
N ALA A 197 3.61 15.43 28.08
CA ALA A 197 2.84 16.41 27.36
C ALA A 197 2.89 17.70 28.18
N LEU A 198 3.66 18.68 27.69
CA LEU A 198 3.52 20.06 28.10
C LEU A 198 2.15 20.46 27.54
N LEU A 199 1.12 20.18 28.33
CA LEU A 199 -0.23 20.65 28.13
C LEU A 199 -0.18 22.17 28.35
N ALA A 200 0.20 22.92 27.33
CA ALA A 200 0.00 24.36 27.31
C ALA A 200 -1.50 24.62 27.07
N TRP A 201 -2.28 24.58 28.14
CA TRP A 201 -3.52 25.34 28.20
C TRP A 201 -3.15 26.81 28.10
N ALA A 202 -3.38 27.43 26.95
CA ALA A 202 -3.63 28.85 26.90
C ALA A 202 -5.08 29.07 27.40
N THR A 203 -5.24 29.42 28.67
CA THR A 203 -6.44 30.15 29.10
C THR A 203 -6.42 31.50 28.39
N SER A 204 -7.55 31.96 27.86
CA SER A 204 -8.42 32.86 28.60
C SER A 204 -9.74 33.10 27.86
N ILE A 205 -10.78 33.28 28.70
CA ILE A 205 -12.01 34.04 28.45
C ILE A 205 -11.65 35.52 28.34
#